data_AF-A0A1T4NBE3-F1
#
_entry.id   AF-A0A1T4NBE3-F1
#
_cell.length_a   1.000
_cell.length_b   1.000
_cell.length_c   1.000
_cell.angle_alpha   90.00
_cell.angle_beta   90.00
_cell.angle_gamma   90.00
#
_symmetry.space_group_name_H-M   'P 1'
#
loop_
_entity.id
_entity.type
_entity.pdbx_description
1 polymer ?
#
loop_
_entity_poly.entity_id
_entity_poly.type
_entity_poly.pdbx_seq_one_letter_code
_entity_poly.pdbx_strand_id
1 'polypeptide(L)'
;MNFYESIQYLDKNKDNRILTILTGKYKGEKLILSEGKVLYNSNDKIHWEYVLDALLDQKTQMLTIQGEKIFIEYLGKNYKVVICGAGHVALSTISLCKLLDLPVTVIDDRPSFTNKAIEVGADNIICESFESALDKIPGDKSTFFVIVTRGHRFDQLCLEKILKKESAYVGMMGSKVRVRRIFKELEEKGIAKEKLDQIYSPIGLKIGAETPAEIAVSIAAQIIEIKQKIKGSSSYDAEILNAILGDKYRKIPKALVTIVSRKGSAPRKVGTKMMVLSDGSIIGTVGGGCVEANLRQKALECISKQSFELVQEDMTGTQEEEGMVCGGIIEAFIEPIPFFE
;
A
#
# COMPACT_ATOMS: atom_id res chain seq x y z
N MET A 1 22.39 13.36 2.91
CA MET A 1 21.31 12.38 2.99
C MET A 1 21.28 11.63 1.68
N ASN A 2 21.44 10.31 1.71
CA ASN A 2 21.38 9.50 0.49
C ASN A 2 19.91 9.27 0.05
N PHE A 3 19.72 8.64 -1.11
CA PHE A 3 18.40 8.34 -1.66
C PHE A 3 17.50 7.55 -0.68
N TYR A 4 18.03 6.50 -0.04
CA TYR A 4 17.23 5.62 0.83
C TYR A 4 16.94 6.25 2.20
N GLU A 5 17.88 7.02 2.75
CA GLU A 5 17.62 7.86 3.92
C GLU A 5 16.51 8.87 3.62
N SER A 6 16.55 9.49 2.44
CA SER A 6 15.50 10.44 2.02
C SER A 6 14.13 9.77 2.02
N ILE A 7 14.03 8.52 1.56
CA ILE A 7 12.78 7.71 1.61
C ILE A 7 12.34 7.42 3.03
N GLN A 8 13.27 7.05 3.93
CA GLN A 8 12.95 6.70 5.32
C GLN A 8 12.25 7.85 6.06
N TYR A 9 12.63 9.10 5.78
CA TYR A 9 12.10 10.30 6.42
C TYR A 9 10.95 10.98 5.65
N LEU A 10 10.44 10.38 4.57
CA LEU A 10 9.29 10.94 3.85
C LEU A 10 8.04 10.94 4.72
N ASP A 11 7.32 12.06 4.69
CA ASP A 11 5.95 12.11 5.19
C ASP A 11 5.05 11.27 4.29
N LYS A 12 4.74 10.05 4.72
CA LYS A 12 3.94 9.06 3.97
C LYS A 12 2.50 9.50 3.69
N ASN A 13 2.05 10.62 4.26
CA ASN A 13 0.74 11.20 3.97
C ASN A 13 0.74 12.10 2.72
N LYS A 14 1.93 12.51 2.26
CA LYS A 14 2.11 13.35 1.08
C LYS A 14 2.10 12.53 -0.20
N ASP A 15 1.85 13.21 -1.31
CA ASP A 15 2.06 12.66 -2.65
C ASP A 15 3.56 12.55 -2.90
N ASN A 16 4.11 11.36 -2.62
CA ASN A 16 5.52 11.06 -2.78
C ASN A 16 5.73 10.20 -4.02
N ARG A 17 6.67 10.62 -4.87
CA ARG A 17 6.98 9.95 -6.13
C ARG A 17 8.48 9.74 -6.23
N ILE A 18 8.87 8.58 -6.72
CA ILE A 18 10.24 8.27 -7.12
C ILE A 18 10.22 8.09 -8.64
N LEU A 19 11.14 8.75 -9.32
CA LEU A 19 11.41 8.51 -10.73
C LEU A 19 12.77 7.82 -10.81
N THR A 20 12.88 6.75 -11.60
CA THR A 20 14.13 6.02 -11.84
C THR A 20 14.30 5.82 -13.34
N ILE A 21 15.44 6.24 -13.90
CA ILE A 21 15.76 6.00 -15.31
C ILE A 21 16.25 4.56 -15.47
N LEU A 22 15.59 3.78 -16.32
CA LEU A 22 15.87 2.33 -16.49
C LEU A 22 16.80 2.02 -17.66
N THR A 23 16.94 2.93 -18.61
CA THR A 23 17.70 2.72 -19.86
C THR A 23 18.44 4.00 -20.25
N GLY A 24 19.37 3.90 -21.20
CA GLY A 24 20.10 5.05 -21.72
C GLY A 24 21.32 5.42 -20.87
N LYS A 25 21.83 6.63 -21.10
CA LYS A 25 23.08 7.13 -20.51
C LYS A 25 22.98 7.33 -19.01
N TYR A 26 21.80 7.73 -18.53
CA TYR A 26 21.54 8.08 -17.14
C TYR A 26 20.84 6.94 -16.36
N LYS A 27 21.04 5.69 -16.81
CA LYS A 27 20.45 4.51 -16.16
C LYS A 27 20.84 4.45 -14.68
N GLY A 28 19.85 4.24 -13.81
CA GLY A 28 20.00 4.18 -12.36
C GLY A 28 19.81 5.52 -11.65
N GLU A 29 19.78 6.63 -12.39
CA GLU A 29 19.57 7.97 -11.81
C GLU A 29 18.12 8.14 -11.34
N LYS A 30 17.95 8.90 -10.24
CA LYS A 30 16.70 8.99 -9.49
C LYS A 30 16.34 10.41 -9.07
N LEU A 31 15.04 10.66 -9.01
CA LEU A 31 14.44 11.85 -8.43
C LEU A 31 13.41 11.45 -7.38
N ILE A 32 13.39 12.12 -6.22
CA ILE A 32 12.29 12.03 -5.25
C ILE A 32 11.54 13.35 -5.26
N LEU A 33 10.22 13.26 -5.42
CA LEU A 33 9.29 14.37 -5.31
C LEU A 33 8.37 14.16 -4.11
N SER A 34 8.07 15.24 -3.39
CA SER A 34 7.00 15.27 -2.40
C SER A 34 6.15 16.52 -2.61
N GLU A 35 4.85 16.36 -2.85
CA GLU A 35 3.93 17.46 -3.21
C GLU A 35 4.46 18.31 -4.38
N GLY A 36 5.08 17.65 -5.37
CA GLY A 36 5.67 18.29 -6.55
C GLY A 36 7.02 18.99 -6.31
N LYS A 37 7.53 19.02 -5.08
CA LYS A 37 8.86 19.58 -4.76
C LYS A 37 9.92 18.49 -4.81
N VAL A 38 11.08 18.81 -5.41
CA VAL A 38 12.25 17.92 -5.40
C VAL A 38 12.82 17.84 -3.99
N LEU A 39 12.88 16.63 -3.44
CA LEU A 39 13.53 16.32 -2.17
C LEU A 39 14.90 15.67 -2.35
N TYR A 40 15.09 14.98 -3.47
CA TYR A 40 16.35 14.34 -3.81
C TYR A 40 16.49 14.31 -5.33
N ASN A 41 17.70 14.61 -5.80
CA ASN A 41 18.11 14.44 -7.19
C ASN A 41 19.49 13.80 -7.19
N SER A 42 19.65 12.65 -7.84
CA SER A 42 20.97 11.99 -7.90
C SER A 42 21.93 12.70 -8.85
N ASN A 43 21.41 13.49 -9.80
CA ASN A 43 22.23 14.13 -10.82
C ASN A 43 21.62 15.44 -11.33
N ASP A 44 22.20 16.57 -10.93
CA ASP A 44 21.75 17.92 -11.29
C ASP A 44 21.90 18.27 -12.78
N LYS A 45 22.57 17.42 -13.56
CA LYS A 45 22.68 17.60 -15.03
C LYS A 45 21.48 17.04 -15.78
N ILE A 46 20.57 16.34 -15.11
CA ILE A 46 19.38 15.77 -15.71
C ILE A 46 18.23 16.78 -15.54
N HIS A 47 17.69 17.22 -16.66
CA HIS A 47 16.49 18.04 -16.71
C HIS A 47 15.26 17.13 -16.65
N TRP A 48 14.55 17.11 -15.53
CA TRP A 48 13.43 16.17 -15.32
C TRP A 48 12.08 16.68 -15.87
N GLU A 49 12.02 17.91 -16.37
CA GLU A 49 10.79 18.58 -16.82
C GLU A 49 10.02 17.74 -17.84
N TYR A 50 10.74 17.14 -18.80
CA TYR A 50 10.13 16.27 -19.84
C TYR A 50 9.44 15.03 -19.27
N VAL A 51 9.87 14.55 -18.11
CA VAL A 51 9.24 13.42 -17.39
C VAL A 51 8.05 13.91 -16.59
N LEU A 52 8.21 15.03 -15.87
CA LEU A 52 7.17 15.61 -15.01
C LEU A 52 5.92 15.98 -15.81
N ASP A 53 6.08 16.53 -17.00
CA ASP A 53 4.98 16.91 -17.90
C ASP A 53 4.19 15.69 -18.40
N ALA A 54 4.82 14.51 -18.45
CA ALA A 54 4.20 13.26 -18.87
C ALA A 54 3.47 12.52 -17.71
N LEU A 55 3.57 13.02 -16.47
CA LEU A 55 2.95 12.40 -15.29
C LEU A 55 1.44 12.71 -15.20
N LEU A 56 0.65 12.15 -16.13
CA LEU A 56 -0.80 12.33 -16.15
C LEU A 56 -1.53 11.43 -15.15
N ASP A 57 -0.95 10.27 -14.84
CA ASP A 57 -1.57 9.25 -13.98
C ASP A 57 -0.79 9.02 -12.69
N GLN A 58 -1.50 9.04 -11.54
CA GLN A 58 -0.89 8.70 -10.24
C GLN A 58 -0.61 7.18 -10.06
N LYS A 59 -0.19 6.45 -11.10
CA LYS A 59 0.00 5.00 -11.03
C LYS A 59 1.48 4.65 -11.05
N THR A 60 1.90 3.70 -10.19
CA THR A 60 3.22 3.07 -10.29
C THR A 60 3.32 2.30 -11.60
N GLN A 61 4.20 2.73 -12.51
CA GLN A 61 4.31 2.20 -13.86
C GLN A 61 5.64 2.58 -14.52
N MET A 62 6.00 1.83 -15.56
CA MET A 62 7.06 2.20 -16.48
C MET A 62 6.46 2.94 -17.69
N LEU A 63 7.04 4.08 -18.05
CA LEU A 63 6.73 4.83 -19.26
C LEU A 63 7.96 4.88 -20.17
N THR A 64 7.73 4.98 -21.49
CA THR A 64 8.78 5.30 -22.45
C THR A 64 8.62 6.75 -22.86
N ILE A 65 9.59 7.60 -22.53
CA ILE A 65 9.56 9.03 -22.81
C ILE A 65 10.84 9.37 -23.58
N GLN A 66 10.70 9.94 -24.78
CA GLN A 66 11.82 10.27 -25.67
C GLN A 66 12.77 9.08 -25.96
N GLY A 67 12.24 7.85 -25.97
CA GLY A 67 13.02 6.63 -26.22
C GLY A 67 13.72 6.04 -24.98
N GLU A 68 13.65 6.70 -23.82
CA GLU A 68 14.13 6.16 -22.55
C GLU A 68 12.96 5.58 -21.74
N LYS A 69 13.18 4.40 -21.16
CA LYS A 69 12.26 3.81 -20.18
C LYS A 69 12.52 4.42 -18.81
N ILE A 70 11.47 4.96 -18.20
CA ILE A 70 11.51 5.58 -16.88
C ILE A 70 10.45 4.90 -16.02
N PHE A 71 10.86 4.47 -14.84
CA PHE A 71 9.95 3.93 -13.84
C PHE A 71 9.50 5.03 -12.91
N ILE A 72 8.19 5.20 -12.78
CA ILE A 72 7.58 6.13 -11.86
C ILE A 72 6.92 5.29 -10.77
N GLU A 73 7.36 5.51 -9.54
CA GLU A 73 6.90 4.81 -8.36
C GLU A 73 6.22 5.77 -7.42
N TYR A 74 4.92 5.55 -7.22
CA TYR A 74 4.14 6.26 -6.21
C TYR A 74 4.33 5.51 -4.90
N LEU A 75 5.04 6.14 -3.96
CA LEU A 75 5.19 5.59 -2.64
C LEU A 75 3.82 5.62 -1.97
N GLY A 76 3.20 4.45 -1.89
CA GLY A 76 1.86 4.32 -1.38
C GLY A 76 1.74 4.82 0.05
N LYS A 77 0.53 5.28 0.35
CA LYS A 77 0.20 5.73 1.70
C LYS A 77 0.15 4.53 2.64
N ASN A 78 0.51 4.75 3.90
CA ASN A 78 0.38 3.74 4.95
C ASN A 78 -1.10 3.55 5.31
N TYR A 79 -1.78 2.72 4.52
CA TYR A 79 -3.18 2.42 4.77
C TYR A 79 -3.38 1.78 6.13
N LYS A 80 -4.31 2.35 6.90
CA LYS A 80 -4.68 1.89 8.24
C LYS A 80 -6.19 1.81 8.34
N VAL A 81 -6.67 0.83 9.11
CA VAL A 81 -8.09 0.61 9.34
C VAL A 81 -8.42 1.00 10.78
N VAL A 82 -9.43 1.85 10.95
CA VAL A 82 -9.98 2.20 12.25
C VAL A 82 -11.37 1.62 12.36
N ILE A 83 -11.55 0.65 13.24
CA ILE A 83 -12.83 -0.04 13.44
C ILE A 83 -13.51 0.49 14.70
N CYS A 84 -14.66 1.12 14.51
CA CYS A 84 -15.53 1.57 15.60
C CYS A 84 -16.49 0.45 15.97
N GLY A 85 -16.18 -0.26 17.05
CA GLY A 85 -16.91 -1.40 17.59
C GLY A 85 -16.08 -2.67 17.54
N ALA A 86 -16.26 -3.54 18.53
CA ALA A 86 -15.56 -4.83 18.64
C ALA A 86 -16.51 -6.03 18.68
N GLY A 87 -17.71 -5.92 18.09
CA GLY A 87 -18.68 -7.02 17.97
C GLY A 87 -18.26 -8.11 16.97
N HIS A 88 -19.09 -9.15 16.78
CA HIS A 88 -18.73 -10.33 15.97
C HIS A 88 -18.27 -10.00 14.54
N VAL A 89 -18.97 -9.09 13.83
CA VAL A 89 -18.56 -8.64 12.48
C VAL A 89 -17.19 -7.95 12.53
N ALA A 90 -16.96 -7.12 13.55
CA ALA A 90 -15.69 -6.42 13.74
C ALA A 90 -14.55 -7.42 13.96
N LEU A 91 -14.74 -8.42 14.84
CA LEU A 91 -13.73 -9.46 15.10
C LEU A 91 -13.33 -10.21 13.83
N SER A 92 -14.30 -10.64 13.02
CA SER A 92 -14.00 -11.27 11.72
C SER A 92 -13.31 -10.32 10.75
N THR A 93 -13.68 -9.03 10.75
CA THR A 93 -13.04 -8.01 9.90
C THR A 93 -11.59 -7.74 10.31
N ILE A 94 -11.29 -7.73 11.61
CA ILE A 94 -9.92 -7.58 12.15
C ILE A 94 -9.04 -8.70 11.63
N SER A 95 -9.47 -9.96 11.76
CA SER A 95 -8.69 -11.12 11.29
C SER A 95 -8.39 -11.04 9.79
N LEU A 96 -9.38 -10.65 8.97
CA LEU A 96 -9.16 -10.47 7.53
C LEU A 96 -8.22 -9.31 7.23
N CYS A 97 -8.34 -8.17 7.91
CA CYS A 97 -7.43 -7.05 7.75
C CYS A 97 -5.99 -7.44 8.12
N LYS A 98 -5.81 -8.24 9.18
CA LYS A 98 -4.50 -8.76 9.57
C LYS A 98 -3.89 -9.65 8.48
N LEU A 99 -4.68 -10.54 7.88
CA LEU A 99 -4.27 -11.37 6.73
C LEU A 99 -3.93 -10.55 5.47
N LEU A 100 -4.47 -9.34 5.35
CA LEU A 100 -4.24 -8.42 4.25
C LEU A 100 -3.11 -7.40 4.50
N ASP A 101 -2.37 -7.57 5.61
CA ASP A 101 -1.33 -6.64 6.08
C ASP A 101 -1.84 -5.20 6.20
N LEU A 102 -3.07 -5.03 6.70
CA LEU A 102 -3.68 -3.75 7.00
C LEU A 102 -3.71 -3.53 8.51
N PRO A 103 -2.87 -2.62 9.06
CA PRO A 103 -2.87 -2.33 10.49
C PRO A 103 -4.23 -1.86 10.98
N VAL A 104 -4.71 -2.44 12.08
CA VAL A 104 -6.04 -2.17 12.64
C VAL A 104 -5.94 -1.49 14.00
N THR A 105 -6.63 -0.36 14.14
CA THR A 105 -6.96 0.25 15.44
C THR A 105 -8.43 -0.01 15.76
N VAL A 106 -8.71 -0.58 16.93
CA VAL A 106 -10.08 -0.89 17.36
C VAL A 106 -10.50 0.02 18.50
N ILE A 107 -11.71 0.54 18.42
CA ILE A 107 -12.34 1.38 19.44
C ILE A 107 -13.57 0.64 19.96
N ASP A 108 -13.63 0.39 21.27
CA ASP A 108 -14.85 -0.04 21.96
C ASP A 108 -14.69 0.30 23.45
N ASP A 109 -15.74 0.75 24.12
CA ASP A 109 -15.67 1.13 25.55
C ASP A 109 -15.86 -0.08 26.50
N ARG A 110 -16.00 -1.30 25.97
CA ARG A 110 -16.16 -2.54 26.73
C ARG A 110 -14.86 -3.35 26.76
N PRO A 111 -14.20 -3.47 27.92
CA PRO A 111 -12.94 -4.22 28.05
C PRO A 111 -13.01 -5.67 27.55
N SER A 112 -14.14 -6.36 27.76
CA SER A 112 -14.30 -7.76 27.31
C SER A 112 -14.33 -7.91 25.79
N PHE A 113 -14.76 -6.87 25.06
CA PHE A 113 -14.77 -6.88 23.60
C PHE A 113 -13.41 -6.45 23.04
N THR A 114 -12.75 -5.46 23.66
CA THR A 114 -11.39 -5.06 23.26
C THR A 114 -10.37 -6.17 23.48
N ASN A 115 -10.50 -6.97 24.54
CA ASN A 115 -9.63 -8.13 24.77
C ASN A 115 -9.74 -9.15 23.62
N LYS A 116 -10.95 -9.45 23.17
CA LYS A 116 -11.18 -10.32 22.00
C LYS A 116 -10.58 -9.74 20.72
N ALA A 117 -10.63 -8.41 20.56
CA ALA A 117 -10.02 -7.75 19.41
C ALA A 117 -8.50 -7.95 19.38
N ILE A 118 -7.83 -7.94 20.54
CA ILE A 118 -6.40 -8.28 20.66
C ILE A 118 -6.15 -9.73 20.26
N GLU A 119 -6.94 -10.66 20.78
CA GLU A 119 -6.80 -12.11 20.51
C GLU A 119 -6.88 -12.43 19.02
N VAL A 120 -7.69 -11.70 18.25
CA VAL A 120 -7.86 -11.91 16.81
C VAL A 120 -6.90 -11.07 15.93
N GLY A 121 -5.99 -10.32 16.54
CA GLY A 121 -4.86 -9.68 15.85
C GLY A 121 -4.98 -8.17 15.59
N ALA A 122 -5.76 -7.42 16.37
CA ALA A 122 -5.75 -5.96 16.30
C ALA A 122 -4.39 -5.40 16.73
N ASP A 123 -3.84 -4.45 15.96
CA ASP A 123 -2.52 -3.87 16.23
C ASP A 123 -2.56 -2.79 17.31
N ASN A 124 -3.67 -2.05 17.42
CA ASN A 124 -3.89 -1.04 18.47
C ASN A 124 -5.31 -1.11 19.03
N ILE A 125 -5.45 -0.85 20.33
CA ILE A 125 -6.73 -0.82 21.05
C ILE A 125 -6.89 0.52 21.76
N ILE A 126 -8.07 1.12 21.64
CA ILE A 126 -8.48 2.26 22.45
C ILE A 126 -9.78 1.89 23.18
N CYS A 127 -9.63 1.52 24.45
CA CYS A 127 -10.75 1.13 25.31
C CYS A 127 -11.38 2.36 25.98
N GLU A 128 -12.01 3.22 25.17
CA GLU A 128 -12.67 4.46 25.61
C GLU A 128 -14.01 4.63 24.88
N SER A 129 -14.77 5.65 25.26
CA SER A 129 -15.94 6.06 24.47
C SER A 129 -15.54 6.38 23.03
N PHE A 130 -16.43 6.08 22.08
CA PHE A 130 -16.19 6.38 20.66
C PHE A 130 -15.83 7.84 20.40
N GLU A 131 -16.43 8.76 21.15
CA GLU A 131 -16.15 10.19 21.06
C GLU A 131 -14.71 10.52 21.46
N SER A 132 -14.30 10.15 22.68
CA SER A 132 -12.96 10.41 23.21
C SER A 132 -11.87 9.76 22.35
N ALA A 133 -12.10 8.51 21.94
CA ALA A 133 -11.17 7.79 21.09
C ALA A 133 -11.02 8.45 19.71
N LEU A 134 -12.12 8.82 19.06
CA LEU A 134 -12.05 9.48 17.76
C LEU A 134 -11.42 10.86 17.86
N ASP A 135 -11.60 11.63 18.93
CA ASP A 135 -10.93 12.94 19.08
C ASP A 135 -9.39 12.80 19.09
N LYS A 136 -8.85 11.63 19.47
CA LYS A 136 -7.40 11.33 19.49
C LYS A 136 -6.88 10.75 18.17
N ILE A 137 -7.76 10.24 17.31
CA ILE A 137 -7.37 9.58 16.06
C ILE A 137 -7.47 10.57 14.89
N PRO A 138 -6.35 11.00 14.29
CA PRO A 138 -6.38 11.78 13.07
C PRO A 138 -6.88 10.93 11.90
N GLY A 139 -7.54 11.57 10.95
CA GLY A 139 -7.88 10.97 9.66
C GLY A 139 -7.01 11.57 8.56
N ASP A 140 -6.67 10.75 7.57
CA ASP A 140 -5.91 11.12 6.37
C ASP A 140 -6.42 10.35 5.15
N LYS A 141 -5.90 10.68 3.97
CA LYS A 141 -6.26 10.03 2.69
C LYS A 141 -5.82 8.56 2.57
N SER A 142 -5.38 7.93 3.65
CA SER A 142 -5.11 6.49 3.78
C SER A 142 -5.81 5.82 4.95
N THR A 143 -6.67 6.54 5.66
CA THR A 143 -7.42 6.00 6.77
C THR A 143 -8.75 5.44 6.29
N PHE A 144 -8.97 4.13 6.51
CA PHE A 144 -10.24 3.45 6.30
C PHE A 144 -11.01 3.43 7.62
N PHE A 145 -12.12 4.15 7.72
CA PHE A 145 -13.01 4.06 8.87
C PHE A 145 -14.11 3.02 8.63
N VAL A 146 -14.26 2.08 9.56
CA VAL A 146 -15.28 1.03 9.55
C VAL A 146 -16.17 1.18 10.78
N ILE A 147 -17.41 1.58 10.58
CA ILE A 147 -18.38 1.82 11.65
C ILE A 147 -19.30 0.59 11.77
N VAL A 148 -19.03 -0.24 12.77
CA VAL A 148 -19.73 -1.50 13.08
C VAL A 148 -20.05 -1.55 14.58
N THR A 149 -20.63 -0.47 15.10
CA THR A 149 -20.84 -0.29 16.53
C THR A 149 -21.98 -1.18 17.05
N ARG A 150 -22.18 -1.17 18.38
CA ARG A 150 -23.25 -1.91 19.05
C ARG A 150 -24.65 -1.28 18.93
N GLY A 151 -24.81 -0.16 18.23
CA GLY A 151 -26.13 0.45 18.08
C GLY A 151 -26.17 1.79 17.36
N HIS A 152 -27.34 2.09 16.79
CA HIS A 152 -27.57 3.23 15.89
C HIS A 152 -27.11 4.59 16.45
N ARG A 153 -27.28 4.85 17.75
CA ARG A 153 -26.83 6.10 18.39
C ARG A 153 -25.32 6.28 18.26
N PHE A 154 -24.56 5.19 18.43
CA PHE A 154 -23.11 5.22 18.33
C PHE A 154 -22.63 5.29 16.88
N ASP A 155 -23.37 4.67 15.94
CA ASP A 155 -23.09 4.79 14.50
C ASP A 155 -23.12 6.27 14.05
N GLN A 156 -24.18 7.00 14.42
CA GLN A 156 -24.33 8.42 14.10
C GLN A 156 -23.24 9.28 14.74
N LEU A 157 -22.92 9.06 16.02
CA LEU A 157 -21.86 9.78 16.72
C LEU A 157 -20.49 9.57 16.04
N CYS A 158 -20.15 8.31 15.70
CA CYS A 158 -18.89 8.02 15.02
C CYS A 158 -18.84 8.73 13.67
N LEU A 159 -19.95 8.66 12.90
CA LEU A 159 -20.02 9.27 11.59
C LEU A 159 -19.85 10.80 11.65
N GLU A 160 -20.50 11.48 12.60
CA GLU A 160 -20.37 12.93 12.82
C GLU A 160 -18.92 13.36 13.11
N LYS A 161 -18.18 12.57 13.89
CA LYS A 161 -16.77 12.84 14.21
C LYS A 161 -15.86 12.55 13.03
N ILE A 162 -16.13 11.48 12.27
CA ILE A 162 -15.32 11.06 11.11
C ILE A 162 -15.47 12.05 9.94
N LEU A 163 -16.68 12.57 9.67
CA LEU A 163 -16.94 13.50 8.55
C LEU A 163 -16.23 14.87 8.68
N LYS A 164 -15.71 15.17 9.86
CA LYS A 164 -14.86 16.34 10.14
C LYS A 164 -13.39 16.13 9.78
N LYS A 165 -13.01 14.92 9.36
CA LYS A 165 -11.63 14.51 9.06
C LYS A 165 -11.49 14.12 7.60
N GLU A 166 -10.25 14.05 7.12
CA GLU A 166 -9.96 13.36 5.87
C GLU A 166 -10.00 11.84 6.06
N SER A 167 -10.38 11.11 5.01
CA SER A 167 -10.43 9.65 5.02
C SER A 167 -10.27 9.10 3.60
N ALA A 168 -9.67 7.92 3.48
CA ALA A 168 -9.69 7.14 2.24
C ALA A 168 -11.08 6.52 1.98
N TYR A 169 -11.81 6.22 3.06
CA TYR A 169 -13.04 5.45 3.03
C TYR A 169 -13.78 5.60 4.36
N VAL A 170 -15.10 5.70 4.28
CA VAL A 170 -15.98 5.57 5.43
C VAL A 170 -17.05 4.55 5.09
N GLY A 171 -17.00 3.42 5.77
CA GLY A 171 -18.00 2.36 5.68
C GLY A 171 -18.85 2.34 6.93
N MET A 172 -20.17 2.28 6.79
CA MET A 172 -21.07 2.20 7.93
C MET A 172 -22.05 1.05 7.77
N MET A 173 -22.13 0.21 8.81
CA MET A 173 -23.14 -0.83 8.88
C MET A 173 -24.52 -0.23 9.18
N GLY A 174 -25.54 -0.65 8.44
CA GLY A 174 -26.91 -0.22 8.70
C GLY A 174 -27.85 -0.49 7.53
N SER A 175 -29.15 -0.63 7.83
CA SER A 175 -30.17 -0.80 6.79
C SER A 175 -30.36 0.49 5.99
N LYS A 176 -30.71 0.36 4.70
CA LYS A 176 -30.96 1.51 3.80
C LYS A 176 -31.98 2.51 4.37
N VAL A 177 -32.97 2.03 5.11
CA VAL A 177 -33.99 2.88 5.74
C VAL A 177 -33.36 3.72 6.86
N ARG A 178 -32.61 3.07 7.76
CA ARG A 178 -31.95 3.75 8.88
C ARG A 178 -30.93 4.76 8.42
N VAL A 179 -30.13 4.39 7.43
CA VAL A 179 -29.06 5.23 6.88
C VAL A 179 -29.63 6.49 6.25
N ARG A 180 -30.73 6.38 5.49
CA ARG A 180 -31.43 7.56 4.92
C ARG A 180 -31.88 8.54 6.00
N ARG A 181 -32.38 8.04 7.13
CA ARG A 181 -32.77 8.90 8.26
C ARG A 181 -31.56 9.63 8.86
N ILE A 182 -30.48 8.90 9.13
CA ILE A 182 -29.24 9.49 9.67
C ILE A 182 -28.71 10.57 8.71
N PHE A 183 -28.70 10.29 7.40
CA PHE A 183 -28.19 11.25 6.41
C PHE A 183 -29.04 12.52 6.37
N LYS A 184 -30.37 12.40 6.42
CA LYS A 184 -31.26 13.57 6.50
C LYS A 184 -30.98 14.41 7.75
N GLU A 185 -30.83 13.79 8.91
CA GLU A 185 -30.49 14.49 10.16
C GLU A 185 -29.11 15.19 10.07
N LEU A 186 -28.14 14.62 9.33
CA LEU A 186 -26.82 15.23 9.11
C LEU A 186 -26.87 16.38 8.10
N GLU A 187 -27.68 16.27 7.05
CA GLU A 187 -27.93 17.37 6.09
C GLU A 187 -28.58 18.57 6.81
N GLU A 188 -29.57 18.33 7.67
CA GLU A 188 -30.20 19.35 8.51
C GLU A 188 -29.20 20.03 9.46
N LYS A 189 -28.13 19.33 9.87
CA LYS A 189 -27.00 19.88 10.64
C LYS A 189 -25.94 20.57 9.77
N GLY A 190 -26.16 20.70 8.47
CA GLY A 190 -25.28 21.42 7.54
C GLY A 190 -24.15 20.59 6.93
N ILE A 191 -24.19 19.26 7.02
CA ILE A 191 -23.23 18.41 6.29
C ILE A 191 -23.61 18.40 4.80
N ALA A 192 -22.64 18.76 3.96
CA ALA A 192 -22.81 18.74 2.51
C ALA A 192 -23.14 17.33 1.99
N LYS A 193 -24.12 17.24 1.09
CA LYS A 193 -24.60 15.98 0.53
C LYS A 193 -23.50 15.21 -0.20
N GLU A 194 -22.58 15.92 -0.85
CA GLU A 194 -21.43 15.33 -1.56
C GLU A 194 -20.50 14.55 -0.62
N LYS A 195 -20.40 14.96 0.66
CA LYS A 195 -19.66 14.18 1.67
C LYS A 195 -20.41 12.94 2.10
N LEU A 196 -21.75 13.01 2.16
CA LEU A 196 -22.59 11.86 2.53
C LEU A 196 -22.63 10.80 1.42
N ASP A 197 -22.64 11.23 0.16
CA ASP A 197 -22.62 10.35 -1.02
C ASP A 197 -21.31 9.52 -1.12
N GLN A 198 -20.25 9.92 -0.42
CA GLN A 198 -18.98 9.19 -0.33
C GLN A 198 -18.99 8.08 0.74
N ILE A 199 -20.04 7.99 1.56
CA ILE A 199 -20.14 6.98 2.61
C ILE A 199 -20.69 5.67 2.02
N TYR A 200 -19.99 4.57 2.28
CA TYR A 200 -20.41 3.24 1.86
C TYR A 200 -21.37 2.65 2.90
N SER A 201 -22.66 2.69 2.60
CA SER A 201 -23.70 2.23 3.51
C SER A 201 -24.93 1.66 2.77
N PRO A 202 -25.35 0.40 3.01
CA PRO A 202 -24.71 -0.57 3.90
C PRO A 202 -23.27 -0.87 3.48
N ILE A 203 -22.40 -1.03 4.47
CA ILE A 203 -20.98 -1.32 4.26
C ILE A 203 -20.77 -2.65 3.51
N GLY A 204 -19.70 -2.71 2.70
CA GLY A 204 -19.29 -3.91 1.98
C GLY A 204 -19.88 -4.04 0.57
N LEU A 205 -19.31 -4.96 -0.22
CA LEU A 205 -19.83 -5.31 -1.55
C LEU A 205 -21.13 -6.12 -1.45
N LYS A 206 -22.02 -5.95 -2.45
CA LYS A 206 -23.31 -6.65 -2.51
C LYS A 206 -23.12 -8.10 -3.01
N ILE A 207 -22.66 -8.97 -2.12
CA ILE A 207 -22.40 -10.40 -2.40
C ILE A 207 -23.43 -11.36 -1.78
N GLY A 208 -24.48 -10.83 -1.14
CA GLY A 208 -25.49 -11.65 -0.45
C GLY A 208 -25.02 -12.22 0.89
N ALA A 209 -24.09 -11.54 1.57
CA ALA A 209 -23.55 -11.97 2.86
C ALA A 209 -24.60 -11.99 3.98
N GLU A 210 -24.63 -13.07 4.76
CA GLU A 210 -25.56 -13.28 5.89
C GLU A 210 -24.81 -13.47 7.21
N THR A 211 -23.71 -14.20 7.21
CA THR A 211 -22.94 -14.50 8.43
C THR A 211 -21.92 -13.39 8.76
N PRO A 212 -21.48 -13.23 10.03
CA PRO A 212 -20.45 -12.25 10.37
C PRO A 212 -19.15 -12.40 9.56
N ALA A 213 -18.76 -13.63 9.23
CA ALA A 213 -17.58 -13.91 8.41
C ALA A 213 -17.80 -13.47 6.95
N GLU A 214 -18.95 -13.77 6.35
CA GLU A 214 -19.27 -13.32 4.98
C GLU A 214 -19.38 -11.79 4.90
N ILE A 215 -19.96 -11.15 5.92
CA ILE A 215 -20.03 -9.69 5.99
C ILE A 215 -18.61 -9.11 6.08
N ALA A 216 -17.74 -9.71 6.88
CA ALA A 216 -16.33 -9.30 6.96
C ALA A 216 -15.61 -9.46 5.61
N VAL A 217 -15.84 -10.55 4.87
CA VAL A 217 -15.32 -10.73 3.50
C VAL A 217 -15.83 -9.63 2.57
N SER A 218 -17.12 -9.30 2.65
CA SER A 218 -17.74 -8.22 1.88
C SER A 218 -17.12 -6.85 2.18
N ILE A 219 -16.86 -6.54 3.46
CA ILE A 219 -16.18 -5.32 3.90
C ILE A 219 -14.73 -5.29 3.40
N ALA A 220 -13.97 -6.36 3.63
CA ALA A 220 -12.58 -6.47 3.21
C ALA A 220 -12.44 -6.34 1.68
N ALA A 221 -13.34 -6.97 0.91
CA ALA A 221 -13.38 -6.84 -0.54
C ALA A 221 -13.64 -5.40 -1.00
N GLN A 222 -14.54 -4.67 -0.33
CA GLN A 222 -14.76 -3.25 -0.61
C GLN A 222 -13.55 -2.40 -0.25
N ILE A 223 -12.90 -2.64 0.89
CA ILE A 223 -11.65 -1.96 1.27
C ILE A 223 -10.57 -2.20 0.21
N ILE A 224 -10.40 -3.43 -0.27
CA ILE A 224 -9.45 -3.74 -1.35
C ILE A 224 -9.83 -2.99 -2.63
N GLU A 225 -11.10 -2.98 -3.02
CA GLU A 225 -11.58 -2.26 -4.21
C GLU A 225 -11.21 -0.78 -4.14
N ILE A 226 -11.48 -0.13 -3.00
CA ILE A 226 -11.15 1.28 -2.78
C ILE A 226 -9.64 1.49 -2.71
N LYS A 227 -8.89 0.67 -1.97
CA LYS A 227 -7.43 0.70 -1.91
C LYS A 227 -6.79 0.59 -3.29
N GLN A 228 -7.37 -0.21 -4.19
CA GLN A 228 -6.87 -0.37 -5.57
C GLN A 228 -7.26 0.80 -6.49
N LYS A 229 -8.35 1.52 -6.19
CA LYS A 229 -8.71 2.79 -6.83
C LYS A 229 -7.84 3.94 -6.32
N ILE A 230 -7.40 3.89 -5.06
CA ILE A 230 -6.47 4.88 -4.49
C ILE A 230 -5.05 4.55 -4.94
N LYS A 231 -4.61 5.35 -5.90
CA LYS A 231 -3.32 5.36 -6.54
C LYS A 231 -2.14 5.40 -5.52
N GLY A 232 -1.19 4.45 -5.63
CA GLY A 232 0.04 4.33 -4.81
C GLY A 232 0.05 3.15 -3.81
N SER A 233 0.88 2.14 -4.02
CA SER A 233 1.17 1.06 -3.06
C SER A 233 2.64 1.14 -2.62
N SER A 234 2.90 1.10 -1.30
CA SER A 234 4.25 1.22 -0.73
C SER A 234 5.17 0.16 -1.31
N SER A 235 6.32 0.57 -1.83
CA SER A 235 7.31 -0.29 -2.49
C SER A 235 8.60 -0.47 -1.68
N TYR A 236 8.88 0.44 -0.76
CA TYR A 236 9.96 0.33 0.23
C TYR A 236 9.35 0.02 1.59
N ASP A 237 9.08 -1.26 1.84
CA ASP A 237 8.65 -1.68 3.17
C ASP A 237 9.79 -1.53 4.21
N ALA A 238 9.43 -1.69 5.48
CA ALA A 238 10.38 -1.55 6.57
C ALA A 238 11.49 -2.60 6.52
N GLU A 239 11.22 -3.80 5.99
CA GLU A 239 12.20 -4.88 5.92
C GLU A 239 13.28 -4.57 4.89
N ILE A 240 12.90 -4.13 3.69
CA ILE A 240 13.81 -3.68 2.63
C ILE A 240 14.62 -2.47 3.08
N LEU A 241 13.99 -1.45 3.69
CA LEU A 241 14.73 -0.27 4.16
C LEU A 241 15.72 -0.63 5.26
N ASN A 242 15.34 -1.48 6.22
CA ASN A 242 16.25 -1.98 7.25
C ASN A 242 17.37 -2.83 6.65
N ALA A 243 17.11 -3.59 5.59
CA ALA A 243 18.14 -4.34 4.89
C ALA A 243 19.17 -3.44 4.19
N ILE A 244 18.73 -2.28 3.69
CA ILE A 244 19.59 -1.31 3.00
C ILE A 244 20.41 -0.51 4.02
N LEU A 245 19.73 0.13 4.96
CA LEU A 245 20.28 1.15 5.87
C LEU A 245 20.77 0.58 7.21
N GLY A 246 20.27 -0.60 7.61
CA GLY A 246 20.61 -1.20 8.90
C GLY A 246 22.00 -1.86 8.94
N ASP A 247 22.57 -1.91 10.13
CA ASP A 247 23.96 -2.35 10.34
C ASP A 247 24.20 -3.81 9.96
N LYS A 248 23.18 -4.67 10.13
CA LYS A 248 23.27 -6.12 9.89
C LYS A 248 23.82 -6.47 8.50
N TYR A 249 23.41 -5.72 7.49
CA TYR A 249 23.78 -5.98 6.09
C TYR A 249 24.55 -4.82 5.46
N ARG A 250 25.03 -3.85 6.25
CA ARG A 250 25.69 -2.63 5.75
C ARG A 250 26.95 -2.95 4.94
N LYS A 251 27.72 -3.95 5.37
CA LYS A 251 28.98 -4.38 4.74
C LYS A 251 28.85 -5.52 3.75
N ILE A 252 27.63 -5.97 3.47
CA ILE A 252 27.38 -7.06 2.53
C ILE A 252 26.96 -6.45 1.19
N PRO A 253 27.73 -6.67 0.09
CA PRO A 253 27.32 -6.25 -1.23
C PRO A 253 25.94 -6.83 -1.57
N LYS A 254 25.07 -6.01 -2.14
CA LYS A 254 23.67 -6.38 -2.37
C LYS A 254 23.08 -5.63 -3.56
N ALA A 255 22.04 -6.20 -4.16
CA ALA A 255 21.31 -5.57 -5.24
C ALA A 255 19.80 -5.65 -4.98
N LEU A 256 19.09 -4.60 -5.38
CA LEU A 256 17.65 -4.50 -5.29
C LEU A 256 17.04 -4.84 -6.65
N VAL A 257 16.17 -5.84 -6.65
CA VAL A 257 15.35 -6.23 -7.79
C VAL A 257 13.98 -5.58 -7.62
N THR A 258 13.50 -4.83 -8.62
CA THR A 258 12.17 -4.19 -8.62
C THR A 258 11.40 -4.61 -9.87
N ILE A 259 10.17 -5.11 -9.71
CA ILE A 259 9.27 -5.35 -10.86
C ILE A 259 8.77 -4.00 -11.38
N VAL A 260 9.20 -3.60 -12.58
CA VAL A 260 8.88 -2.29 -13.17
C VAL A 260 7.76 -2.36 -14.21
N SER A 261 7.49 -3.55 -14.75
CA SER A 261 6.44 -3.78 -15.75
C SER A 261 5.87 -5.18 -15.59
N ARG A 262 4.60 -5.34 -15.94
CA ARG A 262 3.90 -6.63 -15.95
C ARG A 262 2.85 -6.64 -17.05
N LYS A 263 2.77 -7.75 -17.78
CA LYS A 263 1.68 -8.09 -18.69
C LYS A 263 1.14 -9.49 -18.37
N GLY A 264 -0.17 -9.68 -18.44
CA GLY A 264 -0.81 -10.97 -18.17
C GLY A 264 -0.79 -11.41 -16.69
N SER A 265 -0.90 -12.71 -16.48
CA SER A 265 -1.06 -13.37 -15.16
C SER A 265 0.26 -13.62 -14.44
N ALA A 266 1.07 -12.58 -14.24
CA ALA A 266 2.30 -12.67 -13.45
C ALA A 266 2.05 -12.73 -11.92
N PRO A 267 3.01 -13.17 -11.10
CA PRO A 267 2.76 -13.47 -9.68
C PRO A 267 2.65 -12.23 -8.77
N ARG A 268 3.37 -11.13 -9.07
CA ARG A 268 3.42 -9.94 -8.22
C ARG A 268 3.01 -8.65 -8.94
N LYS A 269 2.84 -7.57 -8.17
CA LYS A 269 2.45 -6.25 -8.67
C LYS A 269 3.69 -5.45 -9.07
N VAL A 270 3.52 -4.51 -10.00
CA VAL A 270 4.54 -3.50 -10.32
C VAL A 270 4.89 -2.71 -9.04
N GLY A 271 6.19 -2.48 -8.81
CA GLY A 271 6.74 -1.92 -7.57
C GLY A 271 7.10 -2.98 -6.51
N THR A 272 6.84 -4.27 -6.72
CA THR A 272 7.31 -5.30 -5.77
C THR A 272 8.84 -5.36 -5.81
N LYS A 273 9.47 -5.44 -4.63
CA LYS A 273 10.92 -5.49 -4.50
C LYS A 273 11.43 -6.75 -3.79
N MET A 274 12.64 -7.14 -4.12
CA MET A 274 13.41 -8.19 -3.46
C MET A 274 14.87 -7.75 -3.38
N MET A 275 15.47 -7.84 -2.20
CA MET A 275 16.90 -7.66 -2.02
C MET A 275 17.61 -8.99 -2.22
N VAL A 276 18.75 -8.97 -2.91
CA VAL A 276 19.65 -10.12 -3.06
C VAL A 276 21.00 -9.73 -2.47
N LEU A 277 21.49 -10.51 -1.51
CA LEU A 277 22.82 -10.34 -0.93
C LEU A 277 23.87 -11.13 -1.73
N SER A 278 25.15 -10.79 -1.61
CA SER A 278 26.24 -11.46 -2.34
C SER A 278 26.47 -12.93 -1.95
N ASP A 279 25.98 -13.35 -0.77
CA ASP A 279 25.94 -14.77 -0.36
C ASP A 279 24.73 -15.52 -0.98
N GLY A 280 23.94 -14.80 -1.77
CA GLY A 280 22.73 -15.28 -2.42
C GLY A 280 21.48 -15.20 -1.55
N SER A 281 21.54 -14.92 -0.25
CA SER A 281 20.32 -14.80 0.55
C SER A 281 19.42 -13.68 0.04
N ILE A 282 18.10 -13.84 0.22
CA ILE A 282 17.10 -12.87 -0.24
C ILE A 282 16.29 -12.31 0.92
N ILE A 283 15.83 -11.06 0.77
CA ILE A 283 14.91 -10.38 1.68
C ILE A 283 13.76 -9.83 0.82
N GLY A 284 12.52 -10.18 1.19
CA GLY A 284 11.37 -10.02 0.30
C GLY A 284 11.32 -11.08 -0.82
N THR A 285 10.30 -10.99 -1.67
CA THR A 285 10.07 -11.94 -2.77
C THR A 285 9.36 -11.26 -3.94
N VAL A 286 9.82 -11.52 -5.16
CA VAL A 286 9.12 -11.12 -6.40
C VAL A 286 8.22 -12.24 -6.93
N GLY A 287 8.22 -13.41 -6.28
CA GLY A 287 7.40 -14.57 -6.60
C GLY A 287 7.80 -15.26 -7.90
N GLY A 288 7.14 -16.38 -8.21
CA GLY A 288 7.25 -17.04 -9.52
C GLY A 288 8.34 -18.10 -9.64
N GLY A 289 8.77 -18.74 -8.55
CA GLY A 289 9.64 -19.93 -8.58
C GLY A 289 10.90 -19.73 -9.42
N CYS A 290 10.95 -20.33 -10.61
CA CYS A 290 12.04 -20.22 -11.58
C CYS A 290 12.41 -18.76 -11.94
N VAL A 291 11.42 -17.88 -12.05
CA VAL A 291 11.66 -16.46 -12.35
C VAL A 291 12.43 -15.77 -11.23
N GLU A 292 12.09 -16.06 -9.97
CA GLU A 292 12.82 -15.51 -8.83
C GLU A 292 14.27 -16.02 -8.79
N ALA A 293 14.49 -17.30 -9.12
CA ALA A 293 15.83 -17.88 -9.20
C ALA A 293 16.68 -17.21 -10.31
N ASN A 294 16.12 -16.96 -11.50
CA ASN A 294 16.83 -16.30 -12.58
C ASN A 294 17.17 -14.83 -12.24
N LEU A 295 16.20 -14.08 -11.70
CA LEU A 295 16.43 -12.71 -11.24
C LEU A 295 17.47 -12.64 -10.12
N ARG A 296 17.50 -13.62 -9.21
CA ARG A 296 18.55 -13.74 -8.19
C ARG A 296 19.93 -13.95 -8.82
N GLN A 297 20.05 -14.80 -9.83
CA GLN A 297 21.32 -15.02 -10.53
C GLN A 297 21.80 -13.74 -11.24
N LYS A 298 20.90 -13.04 -11.94
CA LYS A 298 21.20 -11.74 -12.57
C LYS A 298 21.59 -10.66 -11.55
N ALA A 299 20.96 -10.66 -10.38
CA ALA A 299 21.33 -9.77 -9.29
C ALA A 299 22.75 -10.01 -8.79
N LEU A 300 23.16 -11.28 -8.62
CA LEU A 300 24.54 -11.62 -8.25
C LEU A 300 25.56 -11.13 -9.30
N GLU A 301 25.23 -11.23 -10.60
CA GLU A 301 26.07 -10.66 -11.66
C GLU A 301 26.16 -9.13 -11.57
N CYS A 302 25.04 -8.44 -11.34
CA CYS A 302 24.99 -6.99 -11.18
C CYS A 302 25.79 -6.51 -9.96
N ILE A 303 25.77 -7.27 -8.86
CA ILE A 303 26.61 -7.02 -7.68
C ILE A 303 28.09 -7.11 -8.06
N SER A 304 28.49 -8.17 -8.75
CA SER A 304 29.89 -8.39 -9.15
C SER A 304 30.40 -7.31 -10.12
N LYS A 305 29.58 -6.96 -11.12
CA LYS A 305 29.93 -5.99 -12.18
C LYS A 305 29.69 -4.53 -11.78
N GLN A 306 29.03 -4.29 -10.65
CA GLN A 306 28.53 -2.96 -10.25
C GLN A 306 27.72 -2.29 -11.38
N SER A 307 26.80 -3.05 -11.99
CA SER A 307 26.06 -2.64 -13.18
C SER A 307 24.54 -2.72 -12.97
N PHE A 308 23.81 -1.86 -13.68
CA PHE A 308 22.34 -1.85 -13.70
C PHE A 308 21.80 -2.62 -14.91
N GLU A 309 20.79 -3.47 -14.69
CA GLU A 309 20.18 -4.28 -15.74
C GLU A 309 18.65 -4.17 -15.73
N LEU A 310 18.04 -4.08 -16.90
CA LEU A 310 16.60 -4.24 -17.09
C LEU A 310 16.37 -5.59 -17.76
N VAL A 311 15.86 -6.55 -17.00
CA VAL A 311 15.67 -7.95 -17.41
C VAL A 311 14.20 -8.18 -17.73
N GLN A 312 13.92 -8.86 -18.84
CA GLN A 312 12.58 -9.32 -19.18
C GLN A 312 12.49 -10.83 -18.98
N GLU A 313 11.48 -11.27 -18.23
CA GLU A 313 11.18 -12.69 -18.01
C GLU A 313 9.83 -13.00 -18.63
N ASP A 314 9.79 -14.02 -19.48
CA ASP A 314 8.58 -14.50 -20.16
C ASP A 314 8.22 -15.90 -19.65
N MET A 315 7.08 -15.99 -18.98
CA MET A 315 6.56 -17.25 -18.42
C MET A 315 5.45 -17.86 -19.29
N THR A 316 5.23 -17.35 -20.50
CA THR A 316 4.12 -17.80 -21.38
C THR A 316 4.37 -19.16 -22.04
N GLY A 317 5.49 -19.83 -21.76
CA GLY A 317 5.83 -21.14 -22.34
C GLY A 317 6.67 -22.09 -21.47
N THR A 318 6.84 -21.83 -20.18
CA THR A 318 7.65 -22.69 -19.29
C THR A 318 6.83 -23.86 -18.72
N GLN A 319 7.12 -25.04 -19.28
CA GLN A 319 6.84 -26.44 -18.91
C GLN A 319 5.85 -26.77 -17.78
N GLU A 320 4.94 -27.69 -18.11
CA GLU A 320 3.88 -28.29 -17.28
C GLU A 320 4.38 -29.19 -16.13
N GLU A 321 5.69 -29.42 -15.99
CA GLU A 321 6.21 -30.47 -15.10
C GLU A 321 6.54 -30.02 -13.67
N GLU A 322 6.67 -28.72 -13.38
CA GLU A 322 6.89 -28.22 -12.00
C GLU A 322 5.89 -27.09 -11.67
N GLY A 323 4.95 -27.39 -10.77
CA GLY A 323 3.72 -26.62 -10.52
C GLY A 323 3.85 -25.11 -10.25
N MET A 324 2.73 -24.43 -10.55
CA MET A 324 2.45 -22.98 -10.52
C MET A 324 2.81 -22.22 -11.79
N VAL A 325 2.01 -22.40 -12.84
CA VAL A 325 2.13 -21.67 -14.12
C VAL A 325 1.53 -20.26 -13.99
N CYS A 326 2.38 -19.24 -13.93
CA CYS A 326 1.98 -17.85 -14.11
C CYS A 326 2.20 -17.46 -15.58
N GLY A 327 1.16 -17.39 -16.42
CA GLY A 327 1.30 -17.12 -17.87
C GLY A 327 1.52 -15.63 -18.24
N GLY A 328 2.44 -14.93 -17.57
CA GLY A 328 2.68 -13.49 -17.77
C GLY A 328 4.10 -13.15 -18.19
N ILE A 329 4.31 -11.90 -18.59
CA ILE A 329 5.63 -11.31 -18.84
C ILE A 329 5.89 -10.26 -17.77
N ILE A 330 7.08 -10.23 -17.21
CA ILE A 330 7.52 -9.15 -16.31
C ILE A 330 8.81 -8.51 -16.84
N GLU A 331 9.00 -7.24 -16.53
CA GLU A 331 10.32 -6.61 -16.61
C GLU A 331 10.74 -6.23 -15.18
N ALA A 332 11.96 -6.59 -14.82
CA ALA A 332 12.57 -6.31 -13.53
C ALA A 332 13.82 -5.45 -13.72
N PHE A 333 13.92 -4.37 -12.94
CA PHE A 333 15.12 -3.57 -12.87
C PHE A 333 15.97 -4.01 -11.69
N ILE A 334 17.24 -4.26 -11.95
CA ILE A 334 18.22 -4.73 -10.97
C ILE A 334 19.26 -3.63 -10.79
N GLU A 335 19.43 -3.18 -9.56
CA GLU A 335 20.40 -2.15 -9.19
C GLU A 335 21.29 -2.58 -8.03
N PRO A 336 22.62 -2.47 -8.14
CA PRO A 336 23.51 -2.66 -7.00
C PRO A 336 23.32 -1.52 -5.99
N ILE A 337 23.28 -1.86 -4.71
CA ILE A 337 23.18 -0.88 -3.63
C ILE A 337 24.59 -0.42 -3.27
N PRO A 338 24.87 0.90 -3.29
CA PRO A 338 26.17 1.42 -2.90
C PRO A 338 26.42 1.19 -1.40
N PHE A 339 27.70 1.09 -1.02
CA PHE A 339 28.09 1.14 0.38
C PHE A 339 27.87 2.55 0.93
N PHE A 340 27.27 2.64 2.11
CA PHE A 340 27.14 3.89 2.85
C PHE A 340 28.22 3.92 3.94
N GLU A 341 29.13 4.89 3.88
CA GLU A 341 30.14 5.13 4.93
C GLU A 341 29.48 5.58 6.24
#